data_AF-A0A382TUR1-F1
#
_entry.id   AF-A0A382TUR1-F1
#
_cell.length_a   1.000
_cell.length_b   1.000
_cell.length_c   1.000
_cell.angle_alpha   90.00
_cell.angle_beta   90.00
_cell.angle_gamma   90.00
#
_symmetry.space_group_name_H-M   'P 1'
#
loop_
_entity.id
_entity.type
_entity.pdbx_description
1 polymer ?
#
loop_
_entity_poly.entity_id
_entity_poly.type
_entity_poly.pdbx_seq_one_letter_code
_entity_poly.pdbx_strand_id
1 'polypeptide(L)'
;MLDFLKGVRVLNLSRHLPGPFAVHVLSEMGAEVVNVEDPTGGDPLRSLPPYVEGIGYAYHALHAGQKSVALDLKKPESAGKVLELAKSCQIFLESFRPGVAKKLGVDYEAVKGANPDIIYCSLSGYGQTGPRRDEPGHDLNFLGVAGVLDLGSVPGIPVADFSGGLYAATTILGALHKGKGTYIDLALADAILSWTPMQASKVFESGRNIIDQEKLLSGGFACYRTYET
;
A
#
# COMPACT_ATOMS: atom_id res chain seq x y z
N MET A 1 -16.33 13.68 -8.87
CA MET A 1 -15.91 12.69 -7.87
C MET A 1 -16.99 11.63 -7.81
N LEU A 2 -16.61 10.36 -7.81
CA LEU A 2 -17.57 9.25 -7.68
C LEU A 2 -18.13 9.24 -6.25
N ASP A 3 -19.31 8.65 -6.04
CA ASP A 3 -20.00 8.61 -4.75
C ASP A 3 -20.22 7.18 -4.21
N PHE A 4 -19.54 6.19 -4.80
CA PHE A 4 -19.67 4.77 -4.45
C PHE A 4 -19.34 4.47 -2.98
N LEU A 5 -18.42 5.23 -2.39
CA LEU A 5 -18.01 5.12 -1.00
C LEU A 5 -18.49 6.29 -0.14
N LYS A 6 -19.54 7.01 -0.57
CA LYS A 6 -20.11 8.09 0.23
C LYS A 6 -20.55 7.58 1.60
N GLY A 7 -20.05 8.22 2.66
CA GLY A 7 -20.32 7.84 4.05
C GLY A 7 -19.31 6.82 4.62
N VAL A 8 -18.40 6.29 3.80
CA VAL A 8 -17.26 5.49 4.28
C VAL A 8 -16.16 6.44 4.73
N ARG A 9 -15.63 6.20 5.94
CA ARG A 9 -14.52 6.97 6.51
C ARG A 9 -13.30 6.08 6.76
N VAL A 10 -12.14 6.58 6.34
CA VAL A 10 -10.84 5.91 6.41
C VAL A 10 -9.94 6.66 7.39
N LEU A 11 -9.39 5.96 8.36
CA LEU A 11 -8.29 6.45 9.18
C LEU A 11 -6.98 5.88 8.63
N ASN A 12 -6.14 6.76 8.08
CA ASN A 12 -4.89 6.39 7.44
C ASN A 12 -3.68 6.76 8.31
N LEU A 13 -2.89 5.76 8.69
CA LEU A 13 -1.61 5.89 9.39
C LEU A 13 -0.43 5.45 8.50
N SER A 14 -0.69 5.11 7.24
CA SER A 14 0.39 4.78 6.30
C SER A 14 1.20 6.01 5.92
N ARG A 15 2.41 5.74 5.43
CA ARG A 15 3.35 6.76 4.96
C ARG A 15 3.94 6.38 3.61
N HIS A 16 4.54 7.35 2.94
CA HIS A 16 5.19 7.17 1.64
C HIS A 16 4.17 6.84 0.53
N LEU A 17 4.44 5.87 -0.34
CA LEU A 17 3.63 5.68 -1.55
C LEU A 17 2.51 4.62 -1.42
N PRO A 18 2.77 3.36 -0.99
CA PRO A 18 1.79 2.28 -1.19
C PRO A 18 0.45 2.52 -0.49
N GLY A 19 0.50 2.91 0.78
CA GLY A 19 -0.69 3.17 1.58
C GLY A 19 -1.41 4.46 1.17
N PRO A 20 -0.70 5.60 0.99
CA PRO A 20 -1.31 6.81 0.45
C PRO A 20 -1.94 6.63 -0.94
N PHE A 21 -1.35 5.80 -1.81
CA PHE A 21 -1.98 5.42 -3.07
C PHE A 21 -3.26 4.61 -2.86
N ALA A 22 -3.28 3.64 -1.94
CA ALA A 22 -4.47 2.87 -1.63
C ALA A 22 -5.64 3.76 -1.17
N VAL A 23 -5.38 4.69 -0.23
CA VAL A 23 -6.43 5.60 0.26
C VAL A 23 -6.80 6.68 -0.74
N HIS A 24 -5.88 7.08 -1.63
CA HIS A 24 -6.19 7.94 -2.76
C HIS A 24 -7.24 7.30 -3.68
N VAL A 25 -7.06 6.03 -4.05
CA VAL A 25 -8.04 5.28 -4.86
C VAL A 25 -9.42 5.25 -4.18
N LEU A 26 -9.47 5.01 -2.87
CA LEU A 26 -10.72 5.02 -2.11
C LEU A 26 -11.34 6.43 -2.01
N SER A 27 -10.52 7.46 -1.86
CA SER A 27 -10.95 8.87 -1.83
C SER A 27 -11.57 9.30 -3.17
N GLU A 28 -10.97 8.91 -4.30
CA GLU A 28 -11.51 9.17 -5.64
C GLU A 28 -12.88 8.49 -5.85
N MET A 29 -13.13 7.39 -5.13
CA MET A 29 -14.42 6.69 -5.07
C MET A 29 -15.43 7.31 -4.07
N GLY A 30 -15.06 8.39 -3.39
CA GLY A 30 -15.93 9.17 -2.51
C GLY A 30 -15.80 8.91 -1.01
N ALA A 31 -14.80 8.13 -0.57
CA ALA A 31 -14.53 7.92 0.85
C ALA A 31 -13.93 9.18 1.50
N GLU A 32 -14.29 9.46 2.75
CA GLU A 32 -13.63 10.50 3.55
C GLU A 32 -12.35 9.92 4.17
N VAL A 33 -11.18 10.48 3.84
CA VAL A 33 -9.90 10.06 4.41
C VAL A 33 -9.39 11.07 5.43
N VAL A 34 -8.97 10.56 6.59
CA VAL A 34 -8.25 11.31 7.63
C VAL A 34 -6.88 10.69 7.82
N ASN A 35 -5.83 11.44 7.46
CA ASN A 35 -4.44 11.04 7.63
C ASN A 35 -3.95 11.44 9.03
N VAL A 36 -3.33 10.52 9.75
CA VAL A 36 -2.62 10.79 11.01
C VAL A 36 -1.14 10.90 10.69
N GLU A 37 -0.61 12.10 10.81
CA GLU A 37 0.74 12.44 10.36
C GLU A 37 1.68 12.82 11.51
N ASP A 38 2.99 12.62 11.31
CA ASP A 38 4.00 13.06 12.27
C ASP A 38 3.99 14.61 12.39
N PRO A 39 4.00 15.17 13.60
CA PRO A 39 3.86 16.62 13.78
C PRO A 39 5.10 17.43 13.38
N THR A 40 6.25 16.79 13.14
CA THR A 40 7.50 17.47 12.80
C THR A 40 7.69 17.57 11.29
N GLY A 41 7.43 16.47 10.57
CA GLY A 41 7.65 16.39 9.11
C GLY A 41 6.43 15.99 8.29
N GLY A 42 5.39 15.48 8.93
CA GLY A 42 4.25 14.86 8.28
C GLY A 42 4.61 13.60 7.50
N ASP A 43 3.86 13.32 6.44
CA ASP A 43 4.22 12.30 5.46
C ASP A 43 5.52 12.68 4.73
N PRO A 44 6.49 11.76 4.56
CA PRO A 44 7.76 12.02 3.87
C PRO A 44 7.62 12.57 2.44
N LEU A 45 6.50 12.32 1.74
CA LEU A 45 6.21 12.89 0.44
C LEU A 45 6.09 14.42 0.47
N ARG A 46 5.77 15.02 1.62
CA ARG A 46 5.76 16.49 1.79
C ARG A 46 7.12 17.10 1.51
N SER A 47 8.19 16.36 1.75
CA SER A 47 9.58 16.77 1.53
C SER A 47 10.21 16.11 0.31
N LEU A 48 9.43 15.47 -0.56
CA LEU A 48 9.94 14.86 -1.78
C LEU A 48 9.86 15.85 -2.96
N PRO A 49 10.99 16.26 -3.56
CA PRO A 49 10.98 17.15 -4.72
C PRO A 49 10.39 16.46 -5.98
N PRO A 50 9.90 17.24 -6.97
CA PRO A 50 9.84 18.71 -7.00
C PRO A 50 8.77 19.29 -6.06
N TYR A 51 8.86 20.59 -5.76
CA TYR A 51 7.99 21.27 -4.78
C TYR A 51 7.08 22.32 -5.41
N VAL A 52 5.83 22.42 -4.92
CA VAL A 52 4.91 23.54 -5.14
C VAL A 52 4.54 24.09 -3.77
N GLU A 53 4.72 25.39 -3.60
CA GLU A 53 4.44 26.08 -2.33
C GLU A 53 5.15 25.45 -1.11
N GLY A 54 6.37 24.94 -1.32
CA GLY A 54 7.18 24.31 -0.28
C GLY A 54 6.78 22.87 0.09
N ILE A 55 5.82 22.27 -0.62
CA ILE A 55 5.36 20.89 -0.41
C ILE A 55 5.61 20.06 -1.68
N GLY A 56 6.02 18.81 -1.50
CA GLY A 56 6.31 17.89 -2.59
C GLY A 56 5.12 17.63 -3.50
N TYR A 57 5.34 17.61 -4.82
CA TYR A 57 4.31 17.37 -5.82
C TYR A 57 3.60 16.03 -5.60
N ALA A 58 4.35 15.00 -5.22
CA ALA A 58 3.80 13.67 -4.95
C ALA A 58 2.80 13.68 -3.78
N TYR A 59 3.06 14.50 -2.75
CA TYR A 59 2.11 14.65 -1.64
C TYR A 59 0.78 15.22 -2.13
N HIS A 60 0.84 16.31 -2.90
CA HIS A 60 -0.37 16.93 -3.49
C HIS A 60 -1.15 15.96 -4.38
N ALA A 61 -0.45 15.21 -5.22
CA ALA A 61 -1.08 14.26 -6.13
C ALA A 61 -1.86 13.15 -5.40
N LEU A 62 -1.34 12.68 -4.27
CA LEU A 62 -1.92 11.54 -3.54
C LEU A 62 -2.89 11.96 -2.43
N HIS A 63 -2.73 13.16 -1.85
CA HIS A 63 -3.51 13.60 -0.69
C HIS A 63 -4.55 14.69 -1.01
N ALA A 64 -4.73 15.05 -2.29
CA ALA A 64 -5.75 16.01 -2.69
C ALA A 64 -7.15 15.60 -2.15
N GLY A 65 -7.85 16.55 -1.53
CA GLY A 65 -9.19 16.33 -0.96
C GLY A 65 -9.24 15.60 0.38
N GLN A 66 -8.12 15.09 0.89
CA GLN A 66 -8.06 14.36 2.15
C GLN A 66 -7.84 15.30 3.34
N LYS A 67 -8.30 14.87 4.54
CA LYS A 67 -8.04 15.57 5.80
C LYS A 67 -6.73 15.07 6.42
N SER A 68 -6.12 15.90 7.27
CA SER A 68 -4.91 15.55 8.00
C SER A 68 -4.97 16.03 9.45
N VAL A 69 -4.45 15.23 10.37
CA VAL A 69 -4.24 15.57 11.77
C VAL A 69 -2.81 15.19 12.18
N ALA A 70 -2.10 16.14 12.78
CA ALA A 70 -0.76 15.89 13.31
C ALA A 70 -0.82 15.25 14.70
N LEU A 71 -0.21 14.08 14.88
CA LEU A 71 -0.16 13.36 16.15
C LEU A 71 1.15 12.60 16.31
N ASP A 72 1.88 12.88 17.40
CA ASP A 72 3.08 12.11 17.76
C ASP A 72 2.70 10.76 18.37
N LEU A 73 2.71 9.69 17.56
CA LEU A 73 2.35 8.34 17.99
C LEU A 73 3.26 7.75 19.06
N LYS A 74 4.42 8.34 19.34
CA LYS A 74 5.34 7.84 20.39
C LYS A 74 4.91 8.26 21.79
N LYS A 75 3.97 9.21 21.91
CA LYS A 75 3.46 9.66 23.21
C LYS A 75 2.47 8.65 23.78
N PRO A 76 2.52 8.36 25.10
CA PRO A 76 1.63 7.38 25.74
C PRO A 76 0.13 7.64 25.51
N GLU A 77 -0.28 8.91 25.42
CA GLU A 77 -1.67 9.29 25.21
C GLU A 77 -2.17 9.17 23.76
N SER A 78 -1.26 8.99 22.79
CA SER A 78 -1.62 9.05 21.36
C SER A 78 -2.41 7.84 20.90
N ALA A 79 -2.14 6.65 21.44
CA ALA A 79 -2.91 5.45 21.14
C ALA A 79 -4.41 5.67 21.42
N GLY A 80 -4.75 6.22 22.59
CA GLY A 80 -6.15 6.52 22.95
C GLY A 80 -6.84 7.48 21.98
N LYS A 81 -6.11 8.49 21.48
CA LYS A 81 -6.64 9.44 20.47
C LYS A 81 -6.87 8.76 19.11
N VAL A 82 -5.96 7.90 18.68
CA VAL A 82 -6.14 7.11 17.44
C VAL A 82 -7.33 6.17 17.55
N LEU A 83 -7.45 5.46 18.68
CA LEU A 83 -8.58 4.56 18.94
C LEU A 83 -9.91 5.32 18.97
N GLU A 84 -9.95 6.54 19.50
CA GLU A 84 -11.15 7.37 19.47
C GLU A 84 -11.55 7.78 18.05
N LEU A 85 -10.59 8.17 17.21
CA LEU A 85 -10.86 8.44 15.79
C LEU A 85 -11.39 7.19 15.08
N ALA A 86 -10.80 6.03 15.36
CA ALA A 86 -11.15 4.75 14.73
C ALA A 86 -12.59 4.28 15.01
N LYS A 87 -13.22 4.71 16.12
CA LYS A 87 -14.63 4.40 16.45
C LYS A 87 -15.62 4.86 15.38
N SER A 88 -15.27 5.91 14.65
CA SER A 88 -16.13 6.53 13.62
C SER A 88 -15.70 6.20 12.20
N CYS A 89 -14.72 5.30 12.04
CA CYS A 89 -14.18 4.91 10.74
C CYS A 89 -14.62 3.47 10.40
N GLN A 90 -14.75 3.19 9.11
CA GLN A 90 -15.01 1.83 8.61
C GLN A 90 -13.70 1.13 8.27
N ILE A 91 -12.68 1.91 7.92
CA ILE A 91 -11.38 1.40 7.48
C ILE A 91 -10.28 2.02 8.33
N PHE A 92 -9.35 1.20 8.77
CA PHE A 92 -8.09 1.58 9.37
C PHE A 92 -6.97 1.03 8.50
N LEU A 93 -6.10 1.89 7.97
CA LEU A 93 -4.97 1.47 7.14
C LEU A 93 -3.66 1.93 7.77
N GLU A 94 -2.72 1.01 7.94
CA GLU A 94 -1.35 1.33 8.36
C GLU A 94 -0.31 0.57 7.51
N SER A 95 0.91 1.13 7.46
CA SER A 95 2.02 0.54 6.71
C SER A 95 3.29 0.41 7.54
N PHE A 96 3.16 0.18 8.84
CA PHE A 96 4.30 0.00 9.71
C PHE A 96 4.93 -1.39 9.53
N ARG A 97 6.22 -1.48 9.88
CA ARG A 97 6.87 -2.79 9.96
C ARG A 97 6.21 -3.66 11.04
N PRO A 98 6.30 -4.99 10.91
CA PRO A 98 5.71 -5.89 11.89
C PRO A 98 6.07 -5.57 13.34
N GLY A 99 5.05 -5.63 14.20
CA GLY A 99 5.15 -5.33 15.63
C GLY A 99 5.19 -3.84 16.00
N VAL A 100 5.37 -2.91 15.07
CA VAL A 100 5.36 -1.47 15.38
C VAL A 100 3.97 -1.01 15.82
N ALA A 101 2.89 -1.38 15.09
CA ALA A 101 1.53 -1.03 15.46
C ALA A 101 1.18 -1.49 16.90
N LYS A 102 1.66 -2.68 17.29
CA LYS A 102 1.49 -3.23 18.64
C LYS A 102 2.24 -2.40 19.70
N LYS A 103 3.48 -1.99 19.41
CA LYS A 103 4.25 -1.10 20.30
C LYS A 103 3.60 0.27 20.45
N LEU A 104 2.92 0.74 19.42
CA LEU A 104 2.18 2.01 19.41
C LEU A 104 0.75 1.88 20.00
N GLY A 105 0.30 0.67 20.34
CA GLY A 105 -1.05 0.45 20.89
C GLY A 105 -2.19 0.63 19.88
N VAL A 106 -1.90 0.46 18.59
CA VAL A 106 -2.84 0.64 17.47
C VAL A 106 -2.84 -0.57 16.53
N ASP A 107 -2.49 -1.75 17.05
CA ASP A 107 -2.62 -3.01 16.32
C ASP A 107 -4.09 -3.43 16.16
N TYR A 108 -4.32 -4.47 15.36
CA TYR A 108 -5.66 -4.92 15.02
C TYR A 108 -6.52 -5.20 16.25
N GLU A 109 -6.00 -5.89 17.26
CA GLU A 109 -6.78 -6.22 18.46
C GLU A 109 -7.18 -4.98 19.26
N ALA A 110 -6.28 -3.97 19.38
CA ALA A 110 -6.60 -2.72 20.05
C ALA A 110 -7.69 -1.94 19.29
N VAL A 111 -7.55 -1.80 17.97
CA VAL A 111 -8.50 -1.08 17.12
C VAL A 111 -9.85 -1.80 17.07
N LYS A 112 -9.86 -3.13 16.92
CA LYS A 112 -11.06 -3.96 16.96
C LYS A 112 -11.77 -3.88 18.32
N GLY A 113 -11.02 -3.80 19.42
CA GLY A 113 -11.58 -3.59 20.76
C GLY A 113 -12.37 -2.28 20.88
N ALA A 114 -11.94 -1.24 20.16
CA ALA A 114 -12.66 0.04 20.08
C ALA A 114 -13.79 0.04 19.02
N ASN A 115 -13.64 -0.72 17.94
CA ASN A 115 -14.59 -0.82 16.84
C ASN A 115 -14.60 -2.24 16.24
N PRO A 116 -15.53 -3.12 16.66
CA PRO A 116 -15.57 -4.52 16.22
C PRO A 116 -15.82 -4.73 14.71
N ASP A 117 -16.43 -3.75 14.05
CA ASP A 117 -16.79 -3.81 12.63
C ASP A 117 -15.71 -3.23 11.71
N ILE A 118 -14.57 -2.79 12.26
CA ILE A 118 -13.48 -2.17 11.50
C ILE A 118 -12.86 -3.15 10.49
N ILE A 119 -12.59 -2.63 9.29
CA ILE A 119 -11.68 -3.26 8.32
C ILE A 119 -10.29 -2.70 8.59
N TYR A 120 -9.40 -3.55 9.09
CA TYR A 120 -8.02 -3.18 9.40
C TYR A 120 -7.10 -3.74 8.32
N CYS A 121 -6.41 -2.85 7.60
CA CYS A 121 -5.45 -3.20 6.56
C CYS A 121 -4.03 -2.87 7.01
N SER A 122 -3.21 -3.92 7.15
CA SER A 122 -1.77 -3.82 7.33
C SER A 122 -1.09 -4.02 5.98
N LEU A 123 -0.37 -3.00 5.50
CA LEU A 123 0.35 -3.04 4.23
C LEU A 123 1.85 -2.93 4.47
N SER A 124 2.55 -4.06 4.40
CA SER A 124 3.98 -4.14 4.70
C SER A 124 4.77 -4.79 3.56
N GLY A 125 6.11 -4.71 3.61
CA GLY A 125 6.95 -5.22 2.53
C GLY A 125 6.79 -6.71 2.26
N TYR A 126 6.85 -7.52 3.32
CA TYR A 126 6.85 -8.99 3.26
C TYR A 126 5.72 -9.63 4.09
N GLY A 127 4.72 -8.84 4.50
CA GLY A 127 3.61 -9.31 5.35
C GLY A 127 3.95 -9.33 6.84
N GLN A 128 2.96 -9.60 7.67
CA GLN A 128 3.10 -9.68 9.14
C GLN A 128 3.57 -11.06 9.62
N THR A 129 3.69 -12.03 8.71
CA THR A 129 4.08 -13.41 8.98
C THR A 129 5.18 -13.90 8.02
N GLY A 130 5.72 -15.08 8.29
CA GLY A 130 6.77 -15.68 7.46
C GLY A 130 8.21 -15.22 7.83
N PRO A 131 9.22 -15.85 7.20
CA PRO A 131 10.62 -15.69 7.62
C PRO A 131 11.22 -14.32 7.28
N ARG A 132 10.63 -13.59 6.33
CA ARG A 132 11.14 -12.30 5.82
C ARG A 132 10.41 -11.08 6.38
N ARG A 133 9.42 -11.29 7.26
CA ARG A 133 8.54 -10.22 7.77
C ARG A 133 9.31 -9.04 8.41
N ASP A 134 10.45 -9.33 9.03
CA ASP A 134 11.25 -8.34 9.75
C ASP A 134 12.29 -7.65 8.84
N GLU A 135 12.41 -8.06 7.57
CA GLU A 135 13.34 -7.46 6.61
C GLU A 135 12.88 -6.06 6.17
N PRO A 136 13.81 -5.09 6.06
CA PRO A 136 13.53 -3.84 5.37
C PRO A 136 13.34 -4.08 3.87
N GLY A 137 12.51 -3.24 3.23
CA GLY A 137 12.37 -3.27 1.78
C GLY A 137 11.85 -1.95 1.23
N HIS A 138 12.29 -1.64 0.02
CA HIS A 138 11.71 -0.66 -0.87
C HIS A 138 11.32 -1.36 -2.18
N ASP A 139 10.64 -0.63 -3.06
CA ASP A 139 10.13 -1.12 -4.34
C ASP A 139 11.05 -2.11 -5.07
N LEU A 140 12.33 -1.76 -5.26
CA LEU A 140 13.31 -2.61 -5.95
C LEU A 140 13.59 -3.93 -5.24
N ASN A 141 13.51 -3.98 -3.91
CA ASN A 141 13.66 -5.24 -3.16
C ASN A 141 12.52 -6.19 -3.50
N PHE A 142 11.28 -5.69 -3.53
CA PHE A 142 10.11 -6.50 -3.84
C PHE A 142 10.11 -6.97 -5.30
N LEU A 143 10.49 -6.08 -6.22
CA LEU A 143 10.69 -6.45 -7.64
C LEU A 143 11.75 -7.53 -7.82
N GLY A 144 12.87 -7.42 -7.10
CA GLY A 144 13.94 -8.43 -7.16
C GLY A 144 13.48 -9.79 -6.64
N VAL A 145 12.74 -9.80 -5.53
CA VAL A 145 12.22 -11.04 -4.93
C VAL A 145 11.17 -11.71 -5.82
N ALA A 146 10.36 -10.93 -6.52
CA ALA A 146 9.40 -11.44 -7.49
C ALA A 146 10.01 -11.81 -8.85
N GLY A 147 11.34 -11.68 -9.02
CA GLY A 147 12.03 -11.98 -10.27
C GLY A 147 11.76 -10.97 -11.40
N VAL A 148 11.08 -9.86 -11.13
CA VAL A 148 10.73 -8.85 -12.15
C VAL A 148 11.98 -8.18 -12.71
N LEU A 149 13.00 -7.96 -11.87
CA LEU A 149 14.27 -7.36 -12.31
C LEU A 149 15.04 -8.26 -13.30
N ASP A 150 14.82 -9.58 -13.27
CA ASP A 150 15.46 -10.50 -14.22
C ASP A 150 14.81 -10.44 -15.61
N LEU A 151 13.61 -9.86 -15.73
CA LEU A 151 12.85 -9.80 -16.98
C LEU A 151 13.28 -8.67 -17.90
N GLY A 152 14.08 -7.71 -17.43
CA GLY A 152 14.48 -6.56 -18.22
C GLY A 152 14.99 -5.39 -17.41
N SER A 153 14.61 -4.18 -17.83
CA SER A 153 15.04 -2.95 -17.17
C SER A 153 14.23 -2.67 -15.91
N VAL A 154 14.86 -1.99 -14.94
CA VAL A 154 14.18 -1.39 -13.80
C VAL A 154 13.06 -0.47 -14.29
N PRO A 155 11.79 -0.65 -13.86
CA PRO A 155 10.70 0.23 -14.25
C PRO A 155 10.95 1.68 -13.82
N GLY A 156 10.48 2.63 -14.63
CA GLY A 156 10.57 4.07 -14.33
C GLY A 156 9.59 4.56 -13.25
N ILE A 157 8.73 3.66 -12.73
CA ILE A 157 7.78 3.90 -11.66
C ILE A 157 7.93 2.79 -10.60
N PRO A 158 7.61 3.04 -9.33
CA PRO A 158 7.66 2.03 -8.28
C PRO A 158 6.48 1.05 -8.39
N VAL A 159 6.61 0.07 -9.28
CA VAL A 159 5.53 -0.86 -9.66
C VAL A 159 5.09 -1.74 -8.50
N ALA A 160 6.01 -2.19 -7.64
CA ALA A 160 5.65 -3.02 -6.50
C ALA A 160 4.82 -2.22 -5.49
N ASP A 161 5.20 -0.97 -5.22
CA ASP A 161 4.44 -0.08 -4.34
C ASP A 161 3.02 0.18 -4.87
N PHE A 162 2.88 0.47 -6.18
CA PHE A 162 1.57 0.66 -6.80
C PHE A 162 0.73 -0.62 -6.81
N SER A 163 1.34 -1.78 -7.08
CA SER A 163 0.65 -3.06 -7.05
C SER A 163 0.08 -3.34 -5.65
N GLY A 164 0.88 -3.12 -4.60
CA GLY A 164 0.45 -3.31 -3.22
C GLY A 164 -0.66 -2.36 -2.80
N GLY A 165 -0.57 -1.08 -3.17
CA GLY A 165 -1.64 -0.13 -2.90
C GLY A 165 -2.95 -0.46 -3.62
N LEU A 166 -2.88 -0.94 -4.87
CA LEU A 166 -4.05 -1.40 -5.61
C LEU A 166 -4.67 -2.66 -4.98
N TYR A 167 -3.85 -3.62 -4.55
CA TYR A 167 -4.32 -4.80 -3.82
C TYR A 167 -4.95 -4.44 -2.47
N ALA A 168 -4.39 -3.46 -1.75
CA ALA A 168 -4.98 -2.94 -0.52
C ALA A 168 -6.36 -2.34 -0.78
N ALA A 169 -6.48 -1.42 -1.75
CA ALA A 169 -7.76 -0.81 -2.09
C ALA A 169 -8.81 -1.86 -2.51
N THR A 170 -8.45 -2.79 -3.41
CA THR A 170 -9.37 -3.83 -3.91
C THR A 170 -9.79 -4.82 -2.82
N THR A 171 -8.87 -5.24 -1.95
CA THR A 171 -9.19 -6.15 -0.84
C THR A 171 -10.07 -5.47 0.21
N ILE A 172 -9.84 -4.17 0.47
CA ILE A 172 -10.71 -3.35 1.32
C ILE A 172 -12.12 -3.24 0.73
N LEU A 173 -12.27 -3.03 -0.58
CA LEU A 173 -13.58 -3.02 -1.25
C LEU A 173 -14.29 -4.37 -1.11
N GLY A 174 -13.56 -5.49 -1.25
CA GLY A 174 -14.10 -6.82 -0.99
C GLY A 174 -14.56 -7.02 0.46
N ALA A 175 -13.79 -6.52 1.43
CA ALA A 175 -14.14 -6.57 2.84
C ALA A 175 -15.36 -5.68 3.17
N LEU A 176 -15.47 -4.50 2.55
CA LEU A 176 -16.66 -3.64 2.64
C LEU A 176 -17.90 -4.37 2.12
N HIS A 177 -17.79 -5.03 0.95
CA HIS A 177 -18.89 -5.80 0.38
C HIS A 177 -19.33 -6.96 1.29
N LYS A 178 -18.37 -7.64 1.94
CA LYS A 178 -18.65 -8.69 2.93
C LYS A 178 -19.41 -8.16 4.16
N GLY A 179 -19.28 -6.86 4.48
CA GLY A 179 -20.06 -6.19 5.53
C GLY A 179 -19.74 -6.62 6.96
N LYS A 180 -18.52 -7.12 7.22
CA LYS A 180 -18.06 -7.53 8.56
C LYS A 180 -16.62 -7.11 8.80
N GLY A 181 -16.32 -6.73 10.05
CA GLY A 181 -14.96 -6.42 10.48
C GLY A 181 -13.97 -7.51 10.07
N THR A 182 -12.84 -7.10 9.51
CA THR A 182 -11.88 -8.00 8.85
C THR A 182 -10.47 -7.48 9.04
N TYR A 183 -9.54 -8.36 9.39
CA TYR A 183 -8.11 -8.08 9.33
C TYR A 183 -7.56 -8.50 7.98
N ILE A 184 -6.82 -7.59 7.34
CA ILE A 184 -6.17 -7.76 6.05
C ILE A 184 -4.67 -7.59 6.29
N ASP A 185 -3.89 -8.65 6.05
CA ASP A 185 -2.42 -8.63 6.01
C ASP A 185 -1.99 -8.73 4.54
N LEU A 186 -1.37 -7.68 4.02
CA LEU A 186 -0.88 -7.61 2.65
C LEU A 186 0.62 -7.34 2.60
N ALA A 187 1.28 -8.12 1.75
CA ALA A 187 2.70 -7.99 1.44
C ALA A 187 2.89 -7.36 0.05
N LEU A 188 3.75 -6.34 -0.05
CA LEU A 188 4.16 -5.75 -1.33
C LEU A 188 4.84 -6.79 -2.23
N ALA A 189 5.64 -7.68 -1.65
CA ALA A 189 6.28 -8.78 -2.37
C ALA A 189 5.26 -9.76 -3.00
N ASP A 190 4.20 -10.11 -2.26
CA ASP A 190 3.17 -11.03 -2.77
C ASP A 190 2.32 -10.35 -3.85
N ALA A 191 1.99 -9.07 -3.65
CA ALA A 191 1.26 -8.25 -4.60
C ALA A 191 1.97 -8.21 -5.96
N ILE A 192 3.27 -7.91 -5.99
CA ILE A 192 4.00 -7.84 -7.25
C ILE A 192 4.29 -9.22 -7.85
N LEU A 193 4.52 -10.24 -7.02
CA LEU A 193 4.66 -11.63 -7.50
C LEU A 193 3.41 -12.08 -8.28
N SER A 194 2.22 -11.70 -7.82
CA SER A 194 0.96 -12.04 -8.48
C SER A 194 0.82 -11.48 -9.91
N TRP A 195 1.64 -10.50 -10.29
CA TRP A 195 1.66 -9.92 -11.65
C TRP A 195 2.59 -10.66 -12.61
N THR A 196 3.24 -11.74 -12.15
CA THR A 196 4.21 -12.51 -12.95
C THR A 196 3.76 -13.93 -13.37
N PRO A 197 2.47 -14.30 -13.44
CA PRO A 197 2.08 -15.72 -13.62
C PRO A 197 2.62 -16.34 -14.91
N MET A 198 2.73 -15.56 -15.99
CA MET A 198 3.27 -16.05 -17.27
C MET A 198 4.77 -16.35 -17.22
N GLN A 199 5.52 -15.63 -16.38
CA GLN A 199 6.96 -15.80 -16.22
C GLN A 199 7.26 -16.83 -15.13
N ALA A 200 6.58 -16.74 -13.98
CA ALA A 200 6.74 -17.65 -12.87
C ALA A 200 6.36 -19.10 -13.24
N SER A 201 5.29 -19.30 -14.03
CA SER A 201 4.90 -20.64 -14.49
C SER A 201 5.99 -21.36 -15.27
N LYS A 202 6.78 -20.65 -16.09
CA LYS A 202 7.91 -21.24 -16.84
C LYS A 202 8.97 -21.78 -15.88
N VAL A 203 9.25 -21.07 -14.80
CA VAL A 203 10.24 -21.49 -13.79
C VAL A 203 9.72 -22.68 -12.99
N PHE A 204 8.46 -22.63 -12.54
CA PHE A 204 7.86 -23.71 -11.74
C PHE A 204 7.74 -25.03 -12.52
N GLU A 205 7.36 -24.99 -13.80
CA GLU A 205 7.19 -26.19 -14.61
C GLU A 205 8.53 -26.78 -15.11
N SER A 206 9.48 -25.92 -15.47
CA SER A 206 10.74 -26.39 -16.07
C SER A 206 11.87 -26.66 -15.07
N GLY A 207 11.74 -26.16 -13.84
CA GLY A 207 12.81 -26.17 -12.83
C GLY A 207 14.06 -25.38 -13.22
N ARG A 208 14.05 -24.68 -14.37
CA ARG A 208 15.14 -23.85 -14.86
C ARG A 208 14.79 -22.39 -14.64
N ASN A 209 15.80 -21.58 -14.34
CA ASN A 209 15.66 -20.13 -14.42
C ASN A 209 15.57 -19.75 -15.91
N ILE A 210 14.37 -19.92 -16.49
CA ILE A 210 14.06 -19.50 -17.85
C ILE A 210 13.81 -18.00 -17.80
N ILE A 211 14.88 -17.24 -17.69
CA ILE A 211 14.87 -15.86 -18.16
C ILE A 211 14.66 -15.98 -19.66
N ASP A 212 13.45 -15.63 -20.10
CA ASP A 212 12.96 -15.81 -21.47
C ASP A 212 13.90 -15.09 -22.44
N GLN A 213 14.92 -15.80 -22.94
CA GLN A 213 15.87 -15.24 -23.92
C GLN A 213 15.12 -14.76 -25.18
N GLU A 214 13.94 -15.32 -25.43
CA GLU A 214 13.07 -14.97 -26.54
C GLU A 214 12.26 -13.69 -26.30
N LYS A 215 12.16 -13.17 -25.06
CA LYS A 215 11.41 -11.93 -24.72
C LYS A 215 10.05 -11.85 -25.40
N LEU A 216 9.26 -12.92 -25.41
CA LEU A 216 8.12 -13.07 -26.35
C LEU A 216 7.17 -11.85 -26.37
N LEU A 217 6.73 -11.40 -25.19
CA LEU A 217 5.84 -10.25 -25.00
C LEU A 217 6.57 -8.93 -24.69
N SER A 218 7.90 -8.92 -24.83
CA SER A 218 8.78 -7.78 -24.54
C SER A 218 9.82 -7.58 -25.65
N GLY A 219 9.42 -7.82 -26.90
CA GLY A 219 10.23 -7.57 -28.10
C GLY A 219 10.53 -8.80 -28.97
N GLY A 220 10.16 -9.99 -28.50
CA GLY A 220 10.36 -11.28 -29.18
C GLY A 220 9.44 -11.46 -30.38
N PHE A 221 8.13 -11.31 -30.19
CA PHE A 221 7.18 -11.27 -31.29
C PHE A 221 7.23 -9.93 -32.01
N ALA A 222 7.11 -9.94 -33.34
CA ALA A 222 7.04 -8.73 -34.14
C ALA A 222 5.93 -7.78 -33.64
N CYS A 223 4.75 -8.30 -33.31
CA CYS A 223 3.65 -7.49 -32.77
C CYS A 223 3.87 -6.94 -31.34
N TYR A 224 4.92 -7.37 -30.63
CA TYR A 224 5.29 -6.90 -29.29
C TYR A 224 6.54 -6.02 -29.30
N ARG A 225 6.71 -5.21 -30.36
CA ARG A 225 7.77 -4.20 -30.48
C ARG A 225 7.19 -2.78 -30.55
N THR A 226 8.00 -1.80 -30.17
CA THR A 226 7.73 -0.39 -30.42
C THR A 226 8.11 -0.04 -31.87
N TYR A 227 7.25 0.68 -32.58
CA TYR A 227 7.46 1.11 -33.95
C TYR A 227 7.45 2.64 -34.02
N GLU A 228 8.28 3.21 -34.90
CA GLU A 228 8.23 4.64 -35.21
C GLU A 228 6.90 4.96 -35.91
N THR A 229 6.31 6.10 -35.54
CA THR A 229 5.03 6.60 -36.09
C THR A 229 5.25 7.80 -36.98
#